data_AF-A0A166IBR1-F1
#
_entry.id   AF-A0A166IBR1-F1
#
_cell.length_a   1.000
_cell.length_b   1.000
_cell.length_c   1.000
_cell.angle_alpha   90.00
_cell.angle_beta   90.00
_cell.angle_gamma   90.00
#
_symmetry.space_group_name_H-M   'P 1'
#
loop_
_entity.id
_entity.type
_entity.pdbx_description
1 polymer ?
#
loop_
_entity_poly.entity_id
_entity_poly.type
_entity_poly.pdbx_seq_one_letter_code
_entity_poly.pdbx_strand_id
1 'polypeptide(L)' 'EMVNNHMVEGMHIDLSSEPPKCQSCILGKQTRNPVPKICEGVKAGGRLDCVHIDLTGPQAVKSANGNLYIMNVIDD' A
#
# COMPACT_ATOMS: atom_id res chain seq x y z
N GLU A 1 -18.25 31.80 9.07
CA GLU A 1 -19.08 32.94 8.63
C GLU A 1 -20.32 32.55 7.85
N MET A 2 -20.24 31.77 6.76
CA MET A 2 -21.39 31.51 5.88
C MET A 2 -22.61 30.85 6.57
N VAL A 3 -22.36 29.85 7.43
CA VAL A 3 -23.41 29.18 8.23
C VAL A 3 -24.00 30.15 9.26
N ASN A 4 -23.15 30.81 10.07
CA ASN A 4 -23.58 31.69 11.15
C ASN A 4 -24.32 32.94 10.64
N ASN A 5 -23.92 33.46 9.48
CA ASN A 5 -24.53 34.65 8.86
C ASN A 5 -25.72 34.30 7.94
N HIS A 6 -26.17 33.03 7.91
CA HIS A 6 -27.34 32.57 7.15
C HIS A 6 -27.29 32.96 5.67
N MET A 7 -26.09 32.96 5.06
CA MET A 7 -25.90 33.45 3.69
C MET A 7 -26.37 32.47 2.60
N VAL A 8 -26.80 31.26 2.99
CA VAL A 8 -27.29 30.20 2.08
C VAL A 8 -28.45 29.45 2.75
N GLU A 9 -29.53 29.21 2.01
CA GLU A 9 -30.67 28.40 2.47
C GLU A 9 -30.34 26.89 2.38
N GLY A 10 -30.83 26.10 3.36
CA GLY A 10 -30.70 24.63 3.36
C GLY A 10 -29.39 24.06 3.94
N MET A 11 -28.46 24.91 4.38
CA MET A 11 -27.20 24.49 5.00
C MET A 11 -27.35 24.29 6.52
N HIS A 12 -28.11 23.24 6.91
CA HIS A 12 -28.32 22.85 8.32
C HIS A 12 -27.18 21.97 8.82
N ILE A 13 -25.99 22.56 9.01
CA ILE A 13 -24.84 21.85 9.56
C ILE A 13 -24.36 22.53 10.84
N ASP A 14 -24.11 21.72 11.86
CA ASP A 14 -23.47 22.19 13.09
C ASP A 14 -21.95 22.14 12.91
N LEU A 15 -21.31 23.31 12.95
CA LEU A 15 -19.85 23.45 12.87
C LEU A 15 -19.18 23.57 14.24
N SER A 16 -19.95 23.45 15.34
CA SER A 16 -19.39 23.48 16.70
C SER A 16 -18.60 22.21 17.04
N SER A 17 -18.76 21.14 16.27
CA SER A 17 -18.06 19.87 16.42
C SER A 17 -17.44 19.40 15.11
N GLU A 18 -16.44 18.52 15.19
CA GLU A 18 -15.85 17.92 14.00
C GLU A 18 -16.86 17.00 13.29
N PRO A 19 -16.87 16.98 11.94
CA PRO A 19 -17.75 16.10 11.19
C PRO A 19 -17.43 14.63 11.49
N PRO A 20 -18.43 13.73 11.42
CA PRO A 20 -18.20 12.32 11.62
C PRO A 20 -17.23 11.76 10.57
N LYS A 21 -16.45 10.76 10.97
CA LYS A 21 -15.53 10.06 10.07
C LYS A 21 -16.29 9.48 8.87
N CYS A 22 -16.03 10.01 7.68
CA CYS A 22 -16.59 9.51 6.43
C CYS A 22 -15.70 8.42 5.82
N GLN A 23 -16.24 7.21 5.63
CA GLN A 23 -15.50 6.09 5.04
C GLN A 23 -14.98 6.39 3.65
N SER A 24 -15.78 7.03 2.80
CA SER A 24 -15.36 7.44 1.46
C SER A 24 -14.22 8.45 1.49
N CYS A 25 -14.26 9.42 2.43
CA CYS A 25 -13.16 10.36 2.61
C CYS A 25 -11.89 9.67 3.11
N ILE A 26 -12.01 8.73 4.05
CA ILE A 26 -10.87 7.96 4.58
C ILE A 26 -10.22 7.18 3.43
N LEU A 27 -10.99 6.43 2.65
CA LEU A 27 -10.46 5.64 1.52
C LEU A 27 -9.92 6.51 0.38
N GLY A 28 -10.57 7.65 0.11
CA GLY A 28 -10.15 8.56 -0.96
C GLY A 28 -8.96 9.46 -0.60
N LYS A 29 -8.71 9.67 0.69
CA LYS A 29 -7.61 10.50 1.20
C LYS A 29 -6.54 9.72 1.97
N GLN A 30 -6.63 8.39 1.99
CA GLN A 30 -5.61 7.57 2.63
C GLN A 30 -4.24 7.84 1.99
N THR A 31 -3.23 8.01 2.82
CA THR A 31 -1.84 8.09 2.39
C THR A 31 -1.16 6.76 2.66
N ARG A 32 -0.19 6.38 1.82
CA ARG A 32 0.60 5.18 2.08
C ARG A 32 1.44 5.42 3.33
N ASN A 33 1.33 4.52 4.31
CA ASN A 33 2.26 4.52 5.45
C ASN A 33 3.70 4.37 4.94
N PRO A 34 4.69 5.06 5.57
CA PRO A 34 6.08 4.88 5.21
C PRO A 34 6.49 3.43 5.43
N VAL A 35 7.28 2.89 4.51
CA VAL A 35 7.90 1.57 4.70
C VAL A 35 8.92 1.69 5.83
N PRO A 36 8.91 0.80 6.84
CA PRO A 36 9.92 0.79 7.89
C PRO A 36 11.33 0.74 7.31
N LYS A 37 12.26 1.52 7.89
CA LYS A 37 13.66 1.56 7.43
C LYS A 37 14.49 0.38 7.95
N ILE A 38 13.98 -0.30 8.97
CA ILE A 38 14.61 -1.46 9.58
C ILE A 38 13.83 -2.67 9.11
N CYS A 39 14.52 -3.64 8.51
CA CYS A 39 13.93 -4.93 8.23
C CYS A 39 13.78 -5.68 9.56
N GLU A 40 12.54 -5.98 9.93
CA GLU A 40 12.17 -6.76 11.10
C GLU A 40 11.89 -8.20 10.66
N GLY A 41 12.35 -9.20 11.44
CA GLY A 41 12.14 -10.61 11.14
C GLY A 41 13.28 -11.52 11.61
N VAL A 42 13.00 -12.82 11.66
CA VAL A 42 14.03 -13.85 11.89
C VAL A 42 14.78 -14.07 10.58
N LYS A 43 16.10 -13.97 10.62
CA LYS A 43 16.99 -14.36 9.52
C LYS A 43 17.33 -15.83 9.62
N ALA A 44 17.68 -16.46 8.49
CA ALA A 44 18.25 -17.81 8.49
C ALA A 44 19.43 -17.93 9.48
N GLY A 45 19.44 -19.01 10.28
CA GLY A 45 20.50 -19.29 11.25
C GLY A 45 21.65 -20.11 10.64
N GLY A 46 21.36 -20.82 9.56
CA GLY A 46 22.24 -21.67 8.79
C GLY A 46 21.81 -21.77 7.33
N ARG A 47 22.62 -22.46 6.53
CA ARG A 47 22.42 -22.60 5.09
C ARG A 47 21.15 -23.40 4.81
N LEU A 48 20.33 -22.92 3.88
CA LEU A 48 19.07 -23.53 3.49
C LEU A 48 18.00 -23.57 4.58
N ASP A 49 18.15 -22.81 5.66
CA ASP A 49 17.10 -22.69 6.69
C ASP A 49 15.88 -21.91 6.17
N CYS A 50 16.11 -20.94 5.28
CA CYS A 50 15.05 -20.16 4.62
C CYS A 50 15.43 -19.88 3.17
N VAL A 51 14.61 -20.34 2.23
CA VAL A 51 14.81 -20.11 0.80
C VAL A 51 13.62 -19.35 0.22
N HIS A 52 13.90 -18.18 -0.33
CA HIS A 52 12.93 -17.36 -1.05
C HIS A 52 12.91 -17.75 -2.52
N ILE A 53 11.73 -18.16 -3.01
CA ILE A 53 11.52 -18.51 -4.41
C ILE A 53 10.48 -17.57 -5.01
N ASP A 54 10.83 -16.94 -6.12
CA ASP A 54 9.92 -16.04 -6.85
C ASP A 54 9.96 -16.32 -8.35
N LEU A 55 8.81 -16.24 -9.01
CA LEU A 55 8.69 -16.42 -10.46
C LEU A 55 8.40 -15.07 -11.12
N THR A 56 9.34 -14.61 -11.93
CA THR A 56 9.21 -13.34 -12.66
C THR A 56 8.95 -13.58 -14.14
N GLY A 57 7.90 -12.94 -14.65
CA GLY A 57 7.55 -12.97 -16.07
C GLY A 57 6.05 -12.78 -16.31
N PRO A 58 5.61 -12.83 -17.58
CA PRO A 58 6.42 -13.09 -18.77
C PRO A 58 7.36 -11.92 -19.09
N GLN A 59 8.61 -12.24 -19.40
CA GLN A 59 9.59 -11.26 -19.86
C GLN A 59 9.25 -10.79 -21.27
N ALA A 60 9.55 -9.53 -21.59
CA ALA A 60 9.31 -8.97 -22.92
C ALA A 60 10.13 -9.69 -24.02
N VAL A 61 11.29 -10.24 -23.66
CA VAL A 61 12.20 -10.95 -24.55
C VAL A 61 12.40 -12.38 -24.05
N LYS A 62 12.37 -13.35 -24.97
CA LYS A 62 12.66 -14.74 -24.66
C LYS A 62 14.13 -14.92 -24.31
N SER A 63 14.43 -15.83 -23.38
CA SER A 63 15.80 -16.30 -23.16
C SER A 63 16.35 -17.02 -24.39
N ALA A 64 17.65 -17.30 -24.40
CA ALA A 64 18.29 -18.07 -25.47
C ALA A 64 17.61 -19.43 -25.72
N ASN A 65 17.03 -20.03 -24.68
CA ASN A 65 16.33 -21.32 -24.74
C ASN A 65 14.82 -21.17 -25.01
N GLY A 66 14.34 -19.95 -25.29
CA GLY A 66 12.94 -19.68 -25.64
C GLY A 66 12.00 -19.48 -24.45
N ASN A 67 12.51 -19.43 -23.21
CA ASN A 67 11.68 -19.28 -22.00
C ASN A 67 11.33 -17.81 -21.74
N LEU A 68 10.15 -17.59 -21.15
CA LEU A 68 9.64 -16.26 -20.79
C LEU A 68 9.59 -16.00 -19.28
N TYR A 69 9.89 -17.00 -18.46
CA TYR A 69 9.82 -16.90 -17.01
C TYR A 69 11.18 -17.24 -16.40
N ILE A 70 11.52 -16.55 -15.33
CA ILE A 70 12.73 -16.75 -14.55
C ILE A 70 12.31 -17.09 -13.12
N MET A 71 12.82 -18.20 -12.61
CA MET A 71 12.67 -18.58 -11.20
C MET A 71 13.89 -18.12 -10.43
N ASN A 72 13.70 -17.14 -9.55
CA ASN A 72 14.70 -16.67 -8.62
C ASN A 72 14.67 -17.58 -7.40
N VAL A 73 15.82 -18.12 -7.01
CA VAL A 73 15.99 -18.96 -5.81
C VAL A 73 17.10 -18.34 -4.99
N ILE A 74 16.76 -17.87 -3.79
CA ILE A 74 17.66 -17.14 -2.90
C ILE A 74 17.65 -17.81 -1.53
N ASP A 75 18.81 -18.23 -1.05
CA ASP A 75 19.04 -18.65 0.34
C ASP A 75 19.27 -17.38 1.18
N ASP A 76 18.47 -17.20 2.24
CA ASP A 76 18.49 -16.00 3.12
C ASP A 76 19.75 -15.89 4.00
#